data_AF-A0A2V7PVB7-F1
#
_entry.id   AF-A0A2V7PVB7-F1
#
_cell.length_a   1.000
_cell.length_b   1.000
_cell.length_c   1.000
_cell.angle_alpha   90.00
_cell.angle_beta   90.00
_cell.angle_gamma   90.00
#
_symmetry.space_group_name_H-M   'P 1'
#
loop_
_entity.id
_entity.type
_entity.pdbx_description
1 polymer ?
#
loop_
_entity_poly.entity_id
_entity_poly.type
_entity_poly.pdbx_seq_one_letter_code
_entity_poly.pdbx_strand_id
1 'polypeptide(L)'
;MSPSKRGQRLTGLLVLGAFYSLFTGAISLGFHASWPFWSFWALTANRMLGVLISPATDLREAGVVVAGWASAVGAYIAAVFVTIVLPMPRLGVSRDVVASLHLRGSGLWIDQPWRLLAAGTLYFLLVGISDLFLARKAAGRSPLQGAATPRTAT
;
A
#
# COMPACT_ATOMS: atom_id res chain seq x y z
N MET A 1 2.88 15.09 24.00
CA MET A 1 2.10 13.84 24.15
C MET A 1 2.58 13.13 25.41
N SER A 2 1.71 12.77 26.35
CA SER A 2 2.15 12.13 27.59
C SER A 2 2.76 10.74 27.31
N PRO A 3 3.85 10.34 28.00
CA PRO A 3 4.55 9.06 27.76
C PRO A 3 3.62 7.84 27.85
N SER A 4 2.57 7.91 28.68
CA SER A 4 1.53 6.88 28.83
C SER A 4 0.79 6.53 27.54
N LYS A 5 0.51 7.53 26.68
CA LYS A 5 -0.23 7.31 25.41
C LYS A 5 0.63 6.65 24.33
N ARG A 6 1.96 6.75 24.42
CA ARG A 6 2.89 6.13 23.46
C ARG A 6 3.08 4.65 23.78
N GLY A 7 3.22 4.30 25.07
CA GLY A 7 3.33 2.90 25.53
C GLY A 7 2.10 2.06 25.16
N GLN A 8 0.90 2.58 25.42
CA GLN A 8 -0.35 1.86 25.11
C GLN A 8 -0.51 1.58 23.60
N ARG A 9 -0.10 2.52 22.74
CA ARG A 9 -0.10 2.33 21.28
C ARG A 9 0.91 1.28 20.83
N LEU A 10 2.12 1.29 21.39
CA LEU A 10 3.15 0.29 21.13
C LEU A 10 2.69 -1.11 21.55
N THR A 11 2.10 -1.24 22.73
CA THR A 11 1.53 -2.52 23.19
C THR A 11 0.45 -3.02 22.25
N GLY A 12 -0.49 -2.16 21.84
CA GLY A 12 -1.52 -2.54 20.86
C GLY A 12 -0.95 -3.01 19.53
N LEU A 13 0.09 -2.33 19.03
CA LEU A 13 0.79 -2.71 17.79
C LEU A 13 1.53 -4.04 17.93
N LEU A 14 2.17 -4.29 19.08
CA LEU A 14 2.87 -5.55 19.35
C LEU A 14 1.89 -6.72 19.47
N VAL A 15 0.76 -6.55 20.16
CA VAL A 15 -0.27 -7.58 20.26
C VAL A 15 -0.85 -7.90 18.88
N LEU A 16 -1.18 -6.87 18.11
CA LEU A 16 -1.68 -7.05 16.75
C LEU A 16 -0.63 -7.72 15.84
N GLY A 17 0.63 -7.27 15.92
CA GLY A 17 1.74 -7.85 15.18
C GLY A 17 1.97 -9.33 15.53
N ALA A 18 1.91 -9.68 16.82
CA ALA A 18 2.02 -11.06 17.29
C ALA A 18 0.86 -11.93 16.80
N PHE A 19 -0.37 -11.42 16.85
CA PHE A 19 -1.54 -12.12 16.33
C PHE A 19 -1.42 -12.40 14.82
N TYR A 20 -1.06 -11.39 14.02
CA TYR A 20 -0.87 -11.57 12.58
C TYR A 20 0.35 -12.44 12.25
N SER A 21 1.37 -12.47 13.12
CA SER A 21 2.53 -13.35 12.97
C SER A 21 2.16 -14.83 13.00
N LEU A 22 1.12 -15.21 13.75
CA LEU A 22 0.60 -16.59 13.74
C LEU A 22 0.08 -16.98 12.36
N PHE A 23 -0.63 -16.07 11.69
CA PHE A 23 -1.17 -16.29 10.36
C PHE A 23 -0.06 -16.39 9.30
N THR A 24 0.85 -15.41 9.29
CA THR A 24 1.97 -15.41 8.34
C THR A 24 2.92 -16.57 8.60
N GLY A 25 3.09 -16.96 9.87
CA GLY A 25 3.84 -18.14 10.28
C GLY A 25 3.21 -19.44 9.79
N ALA A 26 1.89 -19.60 9.95
CA ALA A 26 1.16 -20.75 9.43
C ALA A 26 1.24 -20.87 7.90
N ILE A 27 1.09 -19.75 7.17
CA ILE A 27 1.29 -19.70 5.71
C ILE A 27 2.73 -20.08 5.36
N SER A 28 3.71 -19.49 6.03
CA SER A 28 5.12 -19.80 5.80
C SER A 28 5.44 -21.28 6.00
N LEU A 29 4.89 -21.91 7.04
CA LEU A 29 5.03 -23.34 7.29
C LEU A 29 4.33 -24.16 6.21
N GLY A 30 3.11 -23.82 5.81
CA GLY A 30 2.34 -24.53 4.79
C GLY A 30 2.99 -24.50 3.40
N PHE A 31 3.67 -23.41 3.05
CA PHE A 31 4.38 -23.26 1.77
C PHE A 31 5.88 -23.60 1.85
N HIS A 32 6.38 -24.07 3.00
CA HIS A 32 7.81 -24.29 3.25
C HIS A 32 8.69 -23.09 2.86
N ALA A 33 8.17 -21.89 3.09
CA ALA A 33 8.76 -20.64 2.62
C ALA A 33 8.81 -19.63 3.76
N SER A 34 10.01 -19.18 4.15
CA SER A 34 10.18 -18.21 5.24
C SER A 34 9.93 -16.76 4.80
N TRP A 35 9.93 -16.48 3.50
CA TRP A 35 9.81 -15.12 2.96
C TRP A 35 8.48 -14.40 3.30
N PRO A 36 7.30 -15.04 3.36
CA PRO A 36 6.05 -14.35 3.72
C PRO A 36 6.11 -13.77 5.13
N PHE A 37 6.65 -14.54 6.09
CA PHE A 37 6.85 -14.09 7.46
C PHE A 37 7.79 -12.87 7.54
N TRP A 38 8.94 -12.92 6.87
CA TRP A 38 9.88 -11.79 6.86
C TRP A 38 9.32 -10.58 6.13
N SER A 39 8.56 -10.78 5.05
CA SER A 39 7.92 -9.68 4.30
C SER A 39 6.89 -8.95 5.15
N PHE A 40 6.11 -9.68 5.95
CA PHE A 40 5.18 -9.08 6.91
C PHE A 40 5.88 -8.18 7.92
N TRP A 41 6.96 -8.66 8.54
CA TRP A 41 7.71 -7.86 9.51
C TRP A 41 8.45 -6.69 8.88
N ALA A 42 9.00 -6.85 7.67
CA ALA A 42 9.61 -5.75 6.92
C ALA A 42 8.58 -4.64 6.60
N LEU A 43 7.39 -5.00 6.13
CA LEU A 43 6.29 -4.05 5.88
C LEU A 43 5.81 -3.39 7.17
N THR A 44 5.68 -4.16 8.25
CA THR A 44 5.31 -3.65 9.57
C THR A 44 6.34 -2.65 10.07
N ALA A 45 7.64 -2.96 9.97
CA ALA A 45 8.72 -2.07 10.34
C ALA A 45 8.72 -0.79 9.50
N ASN A 46 8.61 -0.91 8.17
CA ASN A 46 8.49 0.24 7.26
C ASN A 46 7.32 1.16 7.66
N ARG A 47 6.20 0.58 8.07
CA ARG A 47 5.05 1.37 8.56
C ARG A 47 5.31 2.01 9.91
N MET A 48 5.96 1.31 10.84
CA MET A 48 6.28 1.85 12.15
C MET A 48 7.27 3.02 12.07
N LEU A 49 8.16 3.05 11.07
CA LEU A 49 9.04 4.20 10.83
C LEU A 49 8.24 5.49 10.66
N GLY A 50 7.13 5.48 9.91
CA GLY A 50 6.28 6.66 9.76
C GLY A 50 5.66 7.14 11.08
N VAL A 51 5.31 6.22 11.99
CA VAL A 51 4.75 6.53 13.32
C VAL A 51 5.84 6.97 14.30
N LEU A 52 7.05 6.45 14.16
CA LEU A 52 8.18 6.72 15.05
C LEU A 52 8.91 8.02 14.69
N ILE A 53 9.01 8.33 13.39
CA ILE A 53 9.78 9.46 12.85
C ILE A 53 8.90 10.69 12.60
N SER A 54 7.63 10.53 12.22
CA SER A 54 6.78 11.70 11.96
C SER A 54 6.37 12.38 13.27
N PRO A 55 6.63 13.69 13.44
CA PRO A 55 6.06 14.47 14.52
C PRO A 55 4.53 14.41 14.41
N ALA A 56 3.85 14.34 15.55
CA ALA A 56 2.41 14.13 15.72
C ALA A 56 1.57 14.72 14.57
N THR A 57 1.16 13.86 13.64
CA THR A 57 0.21 14.19 12.57
C THR A 57 -1.13 14.53 13.22
N ASP A 58 -1.72 15.64 12.79
CA ASP A 58 -3.08 16.01 13.20
C ASP A 58 -4.06 14.87 12.87
N LEU A 59 -5.15 14.72 13.62
CA LEU A 59 -6.16 13.66 13.39
C LEU A 59 -6.69 13.68 11.95
N ARG A 60 -6.67 14.87 11.33
CA ARG A 60 -7.03 15.09 9.93
C ARG A 60 -6.01 14.54 8.94
N GLU A 61 -4.72 14.68 9.22
CA GLU A 61 -3.63 14.13 8.41
C GLU A 61 -3.59 12.62 8.52
N ALA A 62 -3.86 12.07 9.70
CA ALA A 62 -4.04 10.63 9.90
C ALA A 62 -5.16 10.06 9.00
N GLY A 63 -6.26 10.80 8.84
CA GLY A 63 -7.37 10.41 7.94
C GLY A 63 -6.95 10.33 6.47
N VAL A 64 -6.15 11.29 5.97
CA VAL A 64 -5.64 11.26 4.59
C VAL A 64 -4.67 10.10 4.40
N VAL A 65 -3.81 9.85 5.37
CA VAL A 65 -2.87 8.71 5.34
C VAL A 65 -3.63 7.38 5.31
N VAL A 66 -4.66 7.20 6.15
CA VAL A 66 -5.48 5.99 6.15
C VAL A 66 -6.28 5.85 4.84
N ALA A 67 -6.78 6.94 4.28
CA ALA A 67 -7.49 6.92 3.01
C ALA A 67 -6.59 6.50 1.85
N GLY A 68 -5.37 7.06 1.74
CA GLY A 68 -4.38 6.68 0.73
C GLY A 68 -3.97 5.20 0.85
N TRP A 69 -3.99 4.67 2.07
CA TRP A 69 -3.71 3.28 2.35
C TRP A 69 -4.82 2.35 1.87
N ALA A 70 -6.05 2.67 2.25
CA ALA A 70 -7.21 1.92 1.81
C ALA A 70 -7.34 1.92 0.28
N SER A 71 -7.05 3.05 -0.38
CA SER A 71 -7.04 3.12 -1.84
C SER A 71 -5.93 2.29 -2.45
N ALA A 72 -4.72 2.27 -1.88
CA ALA A 72 -3.63 1.43 -2.38
C ALA A 72 -3.96 -0.07 -2.25
N VAL A 73 -4.48 -0.51 -1.09
CA VAL A 73 -4.91 -1.91 -0.90
C VAL A 73 -6.02 -2.27 -1.88
N GLY A 74 -7.04 -1.42 -2.01
CA GLY A 74 -8.14 -1.63 -2.95
C GLY A 74 -7.66 -1.70 -4.40
N ALA A 75 -6.75 -0.81 -4.80
CA ALA A 75 -6.15 -0.79 -6.13
C ALA A 75 -5.34 -2.06 -6.40
N TYR A 76 -4.57 -2.55 -5.41
CA TYR A 76 -3.81 -3.79 -5.55
C TYR A 76 -4.72 -4.99 -5.76
N ILE A 77 -5.72 -5.16 -4.90
CA ILE A 77 -6.68 -6.26 -4.99
C ILE A 77 -7.42 -6.20 -6.33
N ALA A 78 -7.89 -5.03 -6.74
CA ALA A 78 -8.57 -4.84 -8.02
C ALA A 78 -7.65 -5.19 -9.21
N ALA A 79 -6.41 -4.70 -9.22
CA ALA A 79 -5.46 -4.94 -10.30
C ALA A 79 -5.09 -6.43 -10.43
N VAL A 80 -4.83 -7.09 -9.31
CA VAL A 80 -4.57 -8.54 -9.27
C VAL A 80 -5.80 -9.33 -9.74
N PHE A 81 -6.99 -9.00 -9.22
CA PHE A 81 -8.21 -9.72 -9.58
C PHE A 81 -8.54 -9.58 -11.07
N VAL A 82 -8.48 -8.36 -11.61
CA VAL A 82 -8.70 -8.06 -13.03
C VAL A 82 -7.75 -8.87 -13.91
N THR A 83 -6.46 -8.94 -13.56
CA THR A 83 -5.44 -9.61 -14.38
C THR A 83 -5.41 -11.12 -14.22
N ILE A 84 -6.02 -11.67 -13.17
CA ILE A 84 -6.25 -13.11 -13.02
C ILE A 84 -7.48 -13.53 -13.81
N VAL A 85 -8.61 -12.84 -13.64
CA VAL A 85 -9.91 -13.24 -14.19
C VAL A 85 -10.01 -12.94 -15.68
N LEU A 86 -9.56 -11.77 -16.12
CA LEU A 86 -9.63 -11.42 -17.54
C LEU A 86 -8.43 -12.00 -18.31
N PRO A 87 -8.65 -12.46 -19.56
CA PRO A 87 -7.54 -12.86 -20.41
C PRO A 87 -6.70 -11.62 -20.77
N MET A 88 -5.50 -11.54 -20.24
CA MET A 88 -4.57 -10.45 -20.57
C MET A 88 -3.77 -10.78 -21.82
N PRO A 89 -3.73 -9.88 -22.82
CA PRO A 89 -2.85 -10.03 -23.97
C PRO A 89 -1.38 -9.99 -23.51
N ARG A 90 -0.48 -10.49 -24.35
CA ARG A 90 0.96 -10.58 -24.00
C ARG A 90 1.68 -9.24 -23.90
N LEU A 91 1.04 -8.12 -24.27
CA LEU A 91 1.59 -6.75 -24.19
C LEU A 91 3.02 -6.62 -24.75
N GLY A 92 3.34 -7.34 -25.83
CA GLY A 92 4.68 -7.35 -26.44
C GLY A 92 5.70 -8.28 -25.78
N VAL A 93 5.36 -8.97 -24.69
CA VAL A 93 6.20 -10.00 -24.07
C VAL A 93 6.21 -11.25 -24.94
N SER A 94 7.28 -11.42 -25.72
CA SER A 94 7.46 -12.57 -26.62
C SER A 94 7.81 -13.83 -25.83
N ARG A 95 7.69 -15.00 -26.49
CA ARG A 95 8.11 -16.28 -25.89
C ARG A 95 9.61 -16.31 -25.57
N ASP A 96 10.43 -15.67 -26.41
CA ASP A 96 11.87 -15.62 -26.23
C ASP A 96 12.26 -14.82 -24.98
N VAL A 97 11.55 -13.71 -24.72
CA VAL A 97 11.72 -12.94 -23.49
C VAL A 97 11.38 -13.81 -22.27
N VAL A 98 10.25 -14.53 -22.30
CA VAL A 98 9.88 -15.42 -21.18
C VAL A 98 10.90 -16.52 -20.97
N ALA A 99 11.39 -17.15 -22.05
CA ALA A 99 12.40 -18.21 -21.98
C ALA A 99 13.72 -17.69 -21.39
N SER A 100 14.13 -16.46 -21.71
CA SER A 100 15.35 -15.83 -21.19
C SER A 100 15.31 -15.53 -19.69
N LEU A 101 14.13 -15.46 -19.07
CA LEU A 101 14.00 -15.16 -17.64
C LEU A 101 14.37 -16.34 -16.74
N HIS A 102 14.54 -17.55 -17.29
CA HIS A 102 14.91 -18.78 -16.56
C HIS A 102 14.10 -18.98 -15.27
N LEU A 103 12.80 -18.63 -15.31
CA LEU A 103 11.91 -18.69 -14.15
C LEU A 103 11.75 -20.15 -13.71
N ARG A 104 11.99 -20.41 -12.43
CA ARG A 104 11.83 -21.74 -11.83
C ARG A 104 10.47 -21.85 -11.14
N GLY A 105 9.83 -23.00 -11.28
CA GLY A 105 8.54 -23.31 -10.65
C GLY A 105 7.39 -23.33 -11.64
N SER A 106 6.17 -23.31 -11.13
CA SER A 106 4.93 -23.32 -11.90
C SER A 106 3.88 -22.40 -11.28
N GLY A 107 2.90 -21.98 -12.07
CA GLY A 107 1.79 -21.16 -11.61
C GLY A 107 1.54 -19.98 -12.52
N LEU A 108 0.36 -19.38 -12.38
CA LEU A 108 -0.17 -18.41 -13.34
C LEU A 108 0.82 -17.29 -13.72
N TRP A 109 1.53 -16.73 -12.74
CA TRP A 109 2.46 -15.62 -12.99
C TRP A 109 3.84 -16.06 -13.47
N ILE A 110 4.21 -17.33 -13.28
CA ILE A 110 5.44 -17.90 -13.85
C ILE A 110 5.18 -18.28 -15.32
N ASP A 111 4.02 -18.89 -15.58
CA ASP A 111 3.61 -19.31 -16.92
C ASP A 111 3.19 -18.13 -17.80
N GLN A 112 2.64 -17.07 -17.19
CA GLN A 112 2.16 -15.86 -17.86
C GLN A 112 2.67 -14.59 -17.16
N PRO A 113 3.99 -14.30 -17.21
CA PRO A 113 4.59 -13.18 -16.46
C PRO A 113 4.08 -11.81 -16.89
N TRP A 114 3.60 -11.67 -18.14
CA TRP A 114 2.97 -10.43 -18.60
C TRP A 114 1.72 -10.05 -17.80
N ARG A 115 1.02 -11.01 -17.17
CA ARG A 115 -0.12 -10.72 -16.27
C ARG A 115 0.32 -9.98 -15.02
N LEU A 116 1.45 -10.38 -14.44
CA LEU A 116 2.01 -9.72 -13.26
C LEU A 116 2.47 -8.30 -13.59
N LEU A 117 3.12 -8.12 -14.76
CA LEU A 117 3.52 -6.79 -15.24
C LEU A 117 2.28 -5.90 -15.46
N ALA A 118 1.24 -6.41 -16.13
CA ALA A 118 -0.01 -5.70 -16.31
C ALA A 118 -0.66 -5.32 -14.96
N ALA A 119 -0.62 -6.22 -13.97
CA ALA A 119 -1.15 -5.96 -12.63
C ALA A 119 -0.38 -4.83 -11.95
N GLY A 120 0.95 -4.85 -12.02
CA GLY A 120 1.79 -3.77 -11.51
C GLY A 120 1.48 -2.42 -12.16
N THR A 121 1.39 -2.39 -13.49
CA THR A 121 1.03 -1.16 -14.23
C THR A 121 -0.34 -0.64 -13.82
N LEU A 122 -1.35 -1.50 -13.77
CA LEU A 122 -2.72 -1.12 -13.39
C LEU A 122 -2.77 -0.64 -11.94
N TYR A 123 -2.06 -1.31 -11.02
CA TYR A 123 -1.94 -0.91 -9.62
C TYR A 123 -1.39 0.52 -9.51
N PHE A 124 -0.23 0.82 -10.10
CA PHE A 124 0.37 2.15 -10.01
C PHE A 124 -0.47 3.22 -10.69
N LEU A 125 -1.16 2.89 -11.79
CA LEU A 125 -2.10 3.80 -12.44
C LEU A 125 -3.27 4.16 -11.50
N LEU A 126 -3.90 3.16 -10.88
CA LEU A 126 -5.03 3.37 -9.97
C LEU A 126 -4.62 4.16 -8.73
N VAL A 127 -3.44 3.85 -8.16
CA VAL A 127 -2.88 4.60 -7.03
C VAL A 127 -2.60 6.04 -7.42
N GLY A 128 -1.92 6.29 -8.55
CA GLY A 128 -1.61 7.64 -9.02
C GLY A 128 -2.86 8.48 -9.29
N ILE A 129 -3.90 7.88 -9.87
CA ILE A 129 -5.20 8.52 -10.06
C ILE A 129 -5.84 8.85 -8.70
N SER A 130 -5.84 7.90 -7.76
CA SER A 130 -6.40 8.10 -6.41
C SER A 130 -5.70 9.23 -5.67
N ASP A 131 -4.37 9.27 -5.72
CA ASP A 131 -3.55 10.29 -5.09
C ASP A 131 -3.79 11.67 -5.70
N LEU A 132 -3.97 11.77 -7.02
CA LEU A 132 -4.32 13.03 -7.68
C LEU A 132 -5.65 13.60 -7.17
N PHE A 133 -6.66 12.75 -6.97
CA PHE A 133 -7.95 13.16 -6.42
C PHE A 133 -7.88 13.51 -4.93
N LEU A 134 -7.11 12.76 -4.14
CA LEU A 134 -6.88 13.03 -2.72
C LEU A 134 -6.12 14.36 -2.52
N ALA A 135 -5.08 14.61 -3.32
CA ALA A 135 -4.30 15.85 -3.31
C ALA A 135 -5.15 17.06 -3.71
N ARG A 136 -5.98 16.95 -4.77
CA ARG A 136 -6.93 18.01 -5.16
C ARG A 136 -7.92 18.36 -4.05
N LYS A 137 -8.46 17.35 -3.37
CA LYS A 137 -9.41 17.54 -2.26
C LYS A 137 -8.77 18.20 -1.03
N ALA A 138 -7.48 17.98 -0.82
CA ALA A 138 -6.71 18.67 0.22
C ALA A 138 -6.46 20.16 -0.15
N ALA A 139 -6.09 20.44 -1.41
CA ALA A 139 -5.80 21.79 -1.89
C ALA A 139 -7.03 22.73 -1.91
N GLY A 140 -8.21 22.23 -2.27
CA GLY A 140 -9.45 23.03 -2.30
C GLY A 140 -10.02 23.42 -0.93
N ARG A 141 -9.35 23.07 0.18
CA ARG A 141 -9.80 23.33 1.56
C ARG A 141 -8.80 24.16 2.36
N SER A 142 -7.85 24.83 1.69
CA SER A 142 -6.86 25.67 2.35
C SER A 142 -7.53 26.90 3.00
N PRO A 143 -7.36 27.13 4.32
CA PRO A 143 -8.00 28.24 5.06
C PRO A 143 -7.57 29.64 4.61
N LEU A 144 -6.54 29.75 3.76
CA LEU A 144 -6.10 31.02 3.18
C LEU A 144 -7.10 31.62 2.17
N GLN A 145 -8.09 30.84 1.69
CA GLN A 145 -9.17 31.36 0.86
C GLN A 145 -10.30 32.06 1.65
N GLY A 146 -10.33 31.92 2.98
CA GLY A 146 -11.30 32.60 3.86
C GLY A 146 -10.79 33.91 4.49
N ALA A 147 -9.49 34.20 4.38
CA ALA A 147 -8.87 35.35 5.05
C ALA A 147 -8.76 36.61 4.15
N ALA A 148 -9.23 36.55 2.91
CA ALA A 148 -9.22 37.67 1.97
C ALA A 148 -10.55 38.45 2.00
N THR A 149 -11.04 38.84 3.17
CA THR A 149 -11.92 40.01 3.28
C THR A 149 -11.05 41.20 3.68
N PRO A 150 -10.85 42.19 2.79
CA PRO A 150 -10.14 43.40 3.15
C PRO A 150 -10.95 44.07 4.25
N ARG A 151 -10.35 44.26 5.44
CA ARG A 151 -10.85 45.27 6.37
C ARG A 151 -10.66 46.60 5.66
N THR A 152 -11.75 47.16 5.13
CA THR A 152 -11.84 48.56 4.76
C THR A 152 -11.56 49.37 6.02
N ALA A 153 -10.35 49.91 6.10
CA ALA A 153 -10.01 50.95 7.04
C ALA A 153 -10.40 52.29 6.41
N THR A 154 -11.48 52.89 6.92
CA THR A 154 -11.72 54.35 7.01
C THR A 154 -12.96 54.56 7.86
#